data_AF-A0A3Q9INW0-F1
#
_entry.id   AF-A0A3Q9INW0-F1
#
_cell.length_a   1.000
_cell.length_b   1.000
_cell.length_c   1.000
_cell.angle_alpha   90.00
_cell.angle_beta   90.00
_cell.angle_gamma   90.00
#
_symmetry.space_group_name_H-M   'P 1'
#
loop_
_entity.id
_entity.type
_entity.pdbx_description
1 polymer ?
#
loop_
_entity_poly.entity_id
_entity_poly.type
_entity_poly.pdbx_seq_one_letter_code
_entity_poly.pdbx_strand_id
1 'polypeptide(L)'
;MKMKYNIFSLIIIVLFFTNCYDDKGSNSYHDINTIEIGEFPNFENNITIGDVLDIKPELTFSSGVETENLTYTWTYCGKTRPEWNKKDFHWVTDTIALGQLALRITDPNTGVTYIQSKTYEVYSKFNAYGWIILGDKDQKSYLTFIKESIEENETGEEVWADIVYEDVYKQQNNSELGSIPIKIHEHFCNTYGNSNLVGNIMIVQQGGQGMVDLDGFAFQKEITIDEAFANNALPADFKPINTMSMKRVDLIENYDGKIFSRVKPNDQLFHSSSYLQTPVTLDGEELHAHIHLSTFVYCGFATLHDFENNRLVLVLDQTINNGLTNVNKPLVMPGKPSDDIESVPADWVPLDNLGDNELIHLGYYRPDPYDAYSSQCVGFFMILKDKDGKYWTQDFIINRDWNISDVYLNNCKRNEIDLAPYINSNSVIYTLPYGEESDYVLISKDKELYLYCRNSPKDGIKPYYTCSGNVTAINAEKYRHRHAGIGMDNGQFIILNMKDGKNLTNEEKLIWKTPEETNLGKIVDVRFKVGSGNEWSWSNANKK
;
A
#
# COMPACT_ATOMS: atom_id res chain seq x y z
N MET A 1 46.00 44.18 60.53
CA MET A 1 47.17 43.58 59.87
C MET A 1 47.81 42.55 60.80
N LYS A 2 47.53 41.27 60.55
CA LYS A 2 48.12 40.07 61.16
C LYS A 2 47.97 38.92 60.16
N MET A 3 48.78 37.89 60.36
CA MET A 3 48.92 36.60 59.64
C MET A 3 49.81 36.69 58.39
N LYS A 4 51.07 36.22 58.35
CA LYS A 4 51.69 34.94 58.80
C LYS A 4 50.91 33.71 58.32
N TYR A 5 51.48 32.91 57.41
CA TYR A 5 51.73 31.45 57.52
C TYR A 5 52.18 30.87 56.16
N ASN A 6 53.21 30.01 56.22
CA ASN A 6 53.45 28.81 55.40
C ASN A 6 53.65 28.90 53.87
N ILE A 7 54.91 28.95 53.41
CA ILE A 7 55.33 28.34 52.11
C ILE A 7 56.52 27.36 52.27
N PHE A 8 57.00 27.12 53.50
CA PHE A 8 57.97 26.04 53.77
C PHE A 8 57.39 24.61 53.68
N SER A 9 56.11 24.46 53.31
CA SER A 9 55.49 23.17 52.98
C SER A 9 55.44 22.86 51.48
N LEU A 10 55.89 23.76 50.59
CA LEU A 10 55.74 23.55 49.13
C LEU A 10 56.95 22.89 48.45
N ILE A 11 58.03 22.59 49.17
CA ILE A 11 59.27 22.02 48.59
C ILE A 11 59.44 20.51 48.88
N ILE A 12 58.59 19.91 49.72
CA ILE A 12 58.68 18.46 50.05
C ILE A 12 57.68 17.60 49.25
N ILE A 13 56.74 18.19 48.50
CA ILE A 13 55.77 17.45 47.66
C ILE A 13 56.26 17.25 46.21
N VAL A 14 57.37 17.90 45.80
CA VAL A 14 57.92 17.77 44.43
C VAL A 14 58.91 16.60 44.28
N LEU A 15 59.25 15.88 45.37
CA LEU A 15 60.23 14.79 45.34
C LEU A 15 59.64 13.37 45.43
N PHE A 16 58.32 13.21 45.31
CA PHE A 16 57.67 11.88 45.21
C PHE A 16 57.07 11.57 43.83
N PHE A 17 57.33 12.38 42.80
CA PHE A 17 56.91 12.13 41.41
C PHE A 17 58.04 11.66 40.49
N THR A 18 59.05 10.97 41.02
CA THR A 18 60.05 10.25 40.22
C THR A 18 60.19 8.81 40.70
N ASN A 19 59.08 8.09 40.76
CA ASN A 19 59.11 6.67 40.42
C ASN A 19 58.57 6.58 39.01
N CYS A 20 59.50 6.50 38.05
CA CYS A 20 59.23 5.88 36.76
C CYS A 20 58.61 4.51 37.05
N TYR A 21 57.31 4.38 36.82
CA TYR A 21 56.84 3.08 36.39
C TYR A 21 57.37 2.96 34.96
N ASP A 22 58.46 2.20 34.80
CA ASP A 22 58.86 1.72 33.48
C ASP A 22 57.63 1.05 32.87
N ASP A 23 57.03 1.70 31.89
CA ASP A 23 56.18 1.00 30.95
C ASP A 23 57.08 -0.01 30.24
N LYS A 24 57.04 -1.26 30.71
CA LYS A 24 57.67 -2.41 30.06
C LYS A 24 56.84 -2.86 28.85
N GLY A 25 56.31 -1.92 28.07
CA GLY A 25 55.80 -2.16 26.74
C GLY A 25 56.96 -2.20 25.76
N SER A 26 57.32 -3.38 25.28
CA SER A 26 58.08 -3.48 24.04
C SER A 26 57.23 -2.87 22.93
N ASN A 27 57.53 -1.65 22.50
CA ASN A 27 56.88 -1.03 21.34
C ASN A 27 57.43 -1.61 20.03
N SER A 28 57.36 -2.94 19.88
CA SER A 28 57.34 -3.59 18.57
C SER A 28 55.89 -3.62 18.12
N TYR A 29 55.44 -2.55 17.48
CA TYR A 29 54.18 -2.57 16.75
C TYR A 29 54.38 -3.49 15.56
N HIS A 30 53.75 -4.66 15.60
CA HIS A 30 53.61 -5.50 14.42
C HIS A 30 52.43 -4.95 13.62
N ASP A 31 52.64 -4.67 12.34
CA ASP A 31 51.55 -4.27 11.46
C ASP A 31 50.49 -5.39 11.43
N ILE A 32 49.28 -5.07 11.89
CA ILE A 32 48.15 -5.99 11.87
C ILE A 32 47.46 -5.84 10.52
N ASN A 33 47.22 -6.97 9.85
CA ASN A 33 46.38 -7.00 8.65
C ASN A 33 44.92 -6.74 9.03
N THR A 34 44.53 -5.47 9.04
CA THR A 34 43.18 -5.06 9.44
C THR A 34 42.15 -5.52 8.41
N ILE A 35 40.96 -5.90 8.90
CA ILE A 35 39.86 -6.40 8.10
C ILE A 35 38.75 -5.37 8.11
N GLU A 36 38.37 -4.89 6.94
CA GLU A 36 37.13 -4.15 6.73
C GLU A 36 36.06 -5.11 6.21
N ILE A 37 34.87 -5.06 6.81
CA ILE A 37 33.73 -5.89 6.44
C ILE A 37 32.74 -5.00 5.69
N GLY A 38 32.41 -5.38 4.45
CA GLY A 38 31.45 -4.66 3.61
C GLY A 38 30.07 -4.52 4.24
N GLU A 39 29.26 -3.61 3.69
CA GLU A 39 27.89 -3.41 4.16
C GLU A 39 27.01 -4.63 3.85
N PHE A 40 26.12 -4.97 4.79
CA PHE A 40 25.12 -6.00 4.54
C PHE A 40 24.04 -5.48 3.59
N PRO A 41 23.43 -6.35 2.74
CA PRO A 41 22.44 -5.94 1.74
C PRO A 41 21.20 -5.31 2.38
N ASN A 42 20.54 -4.38 1.67
CA ASN A 42 19.16 -4.01 1.97
C ASN A 42 18.26 -4.98 1.21
N PHE A 43 17.26 -5.55 1.88
CA PHE A 43 16.22 -6.32 1.19
C PHE A 43 15.13 -5.33 0.77
N GLU A 44 14.71 -5.36 -0.50
CA GLU A 44 13.69 -4.46 -1.02
C GLU A 44 12.29 -4.76 -0.46
N ASN A 45 12.03 -6.03 -0.15
CA ASN A 45 10.78 -6.52 0.41
C ASN A 45 10.89 -6.83 1.91
N ASN A 46 9.72 -6.87 2.57
CA ASN A 46 9.64 -7.34 3.95
C ASN A 46 10.13 -8.79 4.04
N ILE A 47 11.12 -9.02 4.90
CA ILE A 47 11.57 -10.35 5.27
C ILE A 47 10.48 -10.98 6.15
N THR A 48 10.01 -12.17 5.79
CA THR A 48 8.99 -12.92 6.52
C THR A 48 9.49 -14.30 6.90
N ILE A 49 8.88 -14.91 7.92
CA ILE A 49 9.13 -16.31 8.27
C ILE A 49 9.10 -17.24 7.05
N GLY A 50 10.16 -18.02 6.88
CA GLY A 50 10.38 -18.95 5.77
C GLY A 50 11.33 -18.41 4.70
N ASP A 51 11.58 -17.10 4.67
CA ASP A 51 12.53 -16.50 3.73
C ASP A 51 13.96 -16.89 4.07
N VAL A 52 14.80 -16.97 3.02
CA VAL A 52 16.22 -17.26 3.14
C VAL A 52 17.02 -15.97 3.15
N LEU A 53 17.75 -15.71 4.23
CA LEU A 53 18.79 -14.69 4.25
C LEU A 53 20.10 -15.35 3.89
N ASP A 54 20.59 -15.06 2.69
CA ASP A 54 21.92 -15.44 2.21
C ASP A 54 22.79 -14.19 2.12
N ILE A 55 23.81 -14.07 2.97
CA ILE A 55 24.69 -12.90 3.01
C ILE A 55 26.13 -13.37 2.86
N LYS A 56 26.77 -12.91 1.78
CA LYS A 56 28.17 -13.16 1.46
C LYS A 56 28.97 -11.88 1.72
N PRO A 57 29.55 -11.71 2.92
CA PRO A 57 30.25 -10.48 3.25
C PRO A 57 31.54 -10.33 2.44
N GLU A 58 31.69 -9.17 1.80
CA GLU A 58 32.96 -8.77 1.19
C GLU A 58 33.96 -8.37 2.29
N LEU A 59 35.18 -8.92 2.23
CA LEU A 59 36.25 -8.66 3.19
C LEU A 59 37.42 -7.99 2.48
N THR A 60 37.81 -6.81 2.96
CA THR A 60 38.97 -6.08 2.46
C THR A 60 40.08 -6.10 3.51
N PHE A 61 41.27 -6.53 3.10
CA PHE A 61 42.44 -6.66 3.98
C PHE A 61 43.42 -5.53 3.71
N SER A 62 43.90 -4.84 4.74
CA SER A 62 44.79 -3.69 4.57
C SER A 62 46.13 -4.01 3.90
N SER A 63 46.59 -5.26 3.99
CA SER A 63 47.79 -5.74 3.28
C SER A 63 47.53 -6.18 1.84
N GLY A 64 46.27 -6.29 1.41
CA GLY A 64 45.86 -6.90 0.15
C GLY A 64 45.92 -8.43 0.13
N VAL A 65 46.30 -9.09 1.23
CA VAL A 65 46.37 -10.56 1.36
C VAL A 65 45.34 -11.03 2.39
N GLU A 66 44.61 -12.10 2.09
CA GLU A 66 43.61 -12.69 3.00
C GLU A 66 44.29 -13.33 4.21
N THR A 67 43.79 -13.02 5.42
CA THR A 67 44.23 -13.67 6.66
C THR A 67 43.55 -15.03 6.78
N GLU A 68 44.32 -16.10 6.98
CA GLU A 68 43.79 -17.46 7.14
C GLU A 68 43.29 -17.73 8.57
N ASN A 69 42.46 -18.78 8.72
CA ASN A 69 41.98 -19.32 10.01
C ASN A 69 41.18 -18.32 10.88
N LEU A 70 40.49 -17.38 10.24
CA LEU A 70 39.56 -16.48 10.92
C LEU A 70 38.40 -17.26 11.55
N THR A 71 37.98 -16.83 12.74
CA THR A 71 36.77 -17.35 13.40
C THR A 71 35.61 -16.42 13.12
N TYR A 72 34.50 -16.97 12.64
CA TYR A 72 33.28 -16.23 12.34
C TYR A 72 32.21 -16.55 13.37
N THR A 73 31.55 -15.52 13.89
CA THR A 73 30.39 -15.67 14.76
C THR A 73 29.32 -14.71 14.31
N TRP A 74 28.19 -15.28 13.91
CA TRP A 74 27.00 -14.52 13.59
C TRP A 74 26.03 -14.55 14.77
N THR A 75 25.37 -13.42 15.00
CA THR A 75 24.29 -13.31 15.97
C THR A 75 23.12 -12.55 15.40
N TYR A 76 21.90 -12.99 15.70
CA TYR A 76 20.67 -12.25 15.48
C TYR A 76 19.94 -12.06 16.81
N CYS A 77 19.59 -10.82 17.15
CA CYS A 77 19.01 -10.48 18.46
C CYS A 77 19.84 -11.02 19.65
N GLY A 78 21.18 -11.02 19.50
CA GLY A 78 22.11 -11.53 20.50
C GLY A 78 22.16 -13.06 20.66
N LYS A 79 21.41 -13.83 19.84
CA LYS A 79 21.46 -15.30 19.80
C LYS A 79 22.31 -15.77 18.62
N THR A 80 23.03 -16.87 18.79
CA THR A 80 23.83 -17.52 17.73
C THR A 80 23.33 -18.94 17.48
N ARG A 81 23.71 -19.52 16.34
CA ARG A 81 23.44 -20.92 16.00
C ARG A 81 24.69 -21.59 15.46
N PRO A 82 24.90 -22.91 15.72
CA PRO A 82 26.10 -23.61 15.25
C PRO A 82 26.34 -23.51 13.74
N GLU A 83 25.29 -23.61 12.94
CA GLU A 83 25.33 -23.57 11.47
C GLU A 83 25.76 -22.22 10.90
N TRP A 84 25.60 -21.14 11.67
CA TRP A 84 25.97 -19.80 11.23
C TRP A 84 27.46 -19.50 11.34
N ASN A 85 28.26 -20.26 12.08
CA ASN A 85 29.67 -19.94 12.37
C ASN A 85 30.61 -20.19 11.18
N LYS A 86 30.34 -19.52 10.04
CA LYS A 86 31.06 -19.56 8.77
C LYS A 86 31.16 -18.12 8.22
N LYS A 87 31.98 -17.93 7.18
CA LYS A 87 32.12 -16.63 6.48
C LYS A 87 30.76 -16.18 5.94
N ASP A 88 30.14 -17.04 5.14
CA ASP A 88 28.84 -16.77 4.54
C ASP A 88 27.72 -17.12 5.52
N PHE A 89 26.73 -16.24 5.61
CA PHE A 89 25.56 -16.41 6.44
C PHE A 89 24.42 -16.99 5.63
N HIS A 90 23.81 -18.06 6.14
CA HIS A 90 22.63 -18.66 5.57
C HIS A 90 21.61 -18.95 6.68
N TRP A 91 20.42 -18.38 6.56
CA TRP A 91 19.36 -18.57 7.55
C TRP A 91 17.98 -18.60 6.90
N VAL A 92 17.28 -19.74 7.04
CA VAL A 92 15.83 -19.81 6.82
C VAL A 92 15.15 -19.22 8.04
N THR A 93 14.52 -18.06 7.89
CA THR A 93 13.92 -17.32 8.99
C THR A 93 12.81 -18.11 9.66
N ASP A 94 12.87 -18.20 10.98
CA ASP A 94 11.95 -19.00 11.80
C ASP A 94 11.53 -18.27 13.09
N THR A 95 11.97 -17.02 13.25
CA THR A 95 11.74 -16.21 14.46
C THR A 95 11.30 -14.80 14.06
N ILE A 96 10.09 -14.39 14.46
CA ILE A 96 9.59 -13.02 14.28
C ILE A 96 10.27 -12.13 15.30
N ALA A 97 11.04 -11.15 14.83
CA ALA A 97 11.72 -10.18 15.67
C ALA A 97 12.19 -8.96 14.86
N LEU A 98 12.34 -7.83 15.54
CA LEU A 98 13.19 -6.73 15.10
C LEU A 98 14.51 -6.82 15.87
N GLY A 99 15.64 -6.89 15.15
CA GLY A 99 16.92 -6.79 15.83
C GLY A 99 18.14 -6.81 14.94
N GLN A 100 19.29 -6.73 15.61
CA GLN A 100 20.58 -6.62 14.95
C GLN A 100 21.07 -8.01 14.52
N LEU A 101 21.34 -8.18 13.23
CA LEU A 101 22.23 -9.21 12.71
C LEU A 101 23.65 -8.66 12.76
N ALA A 102 24.57 -9.37 13.38
CA ALA A 102 25.97 -8.96 13.49
C ALA A 102 26.89 -10.12 13.11
N LEU A 103 27.90 -9.80 12.29
CA LEU A 103 29.05 -10.65 12.05
C LEU A 103 30.21 -10.17 12.91
N ARG A 104 30.79 -11.10 13.66
CA ARG A 104 32.05 -10.91 14.36
C ARG A 104 33.11 -11.80 13.72
N ILE A 105 34.23 -11.21 13.32
CA ILE A 105 35.40 -11.91 12.78
C ILE A 105 36.55 -11.74 13.77
N THR A 106 37.08 -12.84 14.28
CA THR A 106 38.23 -12.82 15.20
C THR A 106 39.43 -13.51 14.54
N ASP A 107 40.55 -12.80 14.48
CA ASP A 107 41.85 -13.41 14.13
C ASP A 107 42.43 -14.07 15.38
N PRO A 108 42.53 -15.41 15.43
CA PRO A 108 43.03 -16.11 16.61
C PRO A 108 44.52 -15.86 16.88
N ASN A 109 45.29 -15.41 15.87
CA ASN A 109 46.73 -15.17 16.02
C ASN A 109 47.02 -13.86 16.75
N THR A 110 46.18 -12.84 16.52
CA THR A 110 46.34 -11.51 17.13
C THR A 110 45.33 -11.24 18.25
N GLY A 111 44.22 -12.00 18.30
CA GLY A 111 43.09 -11.77 19.20
C GLY A 111 42.21 -10.59 18.80
N VAL A 112 42.52 -9.90 17.69
CA VAL A 112 41.77 -8.73 17.22
C VAL A 112 40.44 -9.18 16.65
N THR A 113 39.40 -8.40 16.92
CA THR A 113 38.03 -8.69 16.52
C THR A 113 37.43 -7.52 15.76
N TYR A 114 36.82 -7.81 14.62
CA TYR A 114 36.13 -6.88 13.73
C TYR A 114 34.64 -7.19 13.75
N ILE A 115 33.79 -6.16 13.70
CA ILE A 115 32.35 -6.32 13.82
C ILE A 115 31.68 -5.46 12.75
N GLN A 116 30.72 -6.07 12.04
CA GLN A 116 29.75 -5.39 11.19
C GLN A 116 28.36 -5.82 11.61
N SER A 117 27.38 -4.93 11.49
CA SER A 117 26.02 -5.24 11.87
C SER A 117 24.99 -4.42 11.12
N LYS A 118 23.81 -5.00 10.96
CA LYS A 118 22.64 -4.32 10.40
C LYS A 118 21.38 -4.76 11.13
N THR A 119 20.40 -3.88 11.20
CA THR A 119 19.09 -4.22 11.76
C THR A 119 18.23 -4.85 10.67
N TYR A 120 17.67 -6.01 10.96
CA TYR A 120 16.67 -6.67 10.13
C TYR A 120 15.43 -6.98 10.96
N GLU A 121 14.27 -6.80 10.35
CA GLU A 121 12.98 -7.14 10.90
C GLU A 121 12.41 -8.33 10.14
N VAL A 122 12.06 -9.39 10.86
CA VAL A 122 11.38 -10.56 10.32
C VAL A 122 9.91 -10.49 10.74
N TYR A 123 9.03 -10.42 9.76
CA TYR A 123 7.58 -10.33 9.94
C TYR A 123 6.88 -11.69 9.84
N SER A 124 5.57 -11.71 10.12
CA SER A 124 4.72 -12.86 9.85
C SER A 124 4.64 -13.15 8.35
N LYS A 125 4.33 -14.41 8.00
CA LYS A 125 4.32 -14.93 6.62
C LYS A 125 3.60 -14.05 5.59
N PHE A 126 2.47 -13.43 5.97
CA PHE A 126 1.65 -12.62 5.06
C PHE A 126 1.76 -11.12 5.28
N ASN A 127 2.62 -10.68 6.20
CA ASN A 127 2.95 -9.26 6.34
C ASN A 127 4.08 -8.88 5.36
N ALA A 128 3.78 -9.08 4.08
CA ALA A 128 4.63 -8.76 2.95
C ALA A 128 3.86 -7.98 1.88
N TYR A 129 4.60 -7.31 1.01
CA TYR A 129 4.06 -6.77 -0.23
C TYR A 129 3.61 -7.91 -1.15
N GLY A 130 2.50 -7.69 -1.84
CA GLY A 130 1.92 -8.71 -2.70
C GLY A 130 0.51 -8.37 -3.17
N TRP A 131 -0.12 -9.33 -3.80
CA TRP A 131 -1.45 -9.20 -4.41
C TRP A 131 -2.43 -10.13 -3.72
N ILE A 132 -3.59 -9.59 -3.36
CA ILE A 132 -4.74 -10.36 -2.88
C ILE A 132 -5.67 -10.52 -4.07
N ILE A 133 -5.98 -11.78 -4.40
CA ILE A 133 -6.82 -12.16 -5.54
C ILE A 133 -8.06 -12.85 -4.98
N LEU A 134 -9.23 -12.36 -5.36
CA LEU A 134 -10.51 -12.96 -5.01
C LEU A 134 -11.13 -13.55 -6.29
N GLY A 135 -11.32 -14.87 -6.30
CA GLY A 135 -11.94 -15.59 -7.41
C GLY A 135 -13.18 -16.37 -7.00
N ASP A 136 -14.05 -16.64 -7.97
CA ASP A 136 -15.06 -17.69 -7.89
C ASP A 136 -14.46 -18.98 -8.45
N LYS A 137 -14.14 -19.93 -7.55
CA LYS A 137 -13.62 -21.26 -7.90
C LYS A 137 -14.62 -22.30 -7.40
N ASP A 138 -15.24 -23.01 -8.33
CA ASP A 138 -16.23 -24.04 -8.03
C ASP A 138 -17.43 -23.51 -7.19
N GLN A 139 -17.96 -22.33 -7.52
CA GLN A 139 -19.06 -21.64 -6.83
C GLN A 139 -18.73 -21.22 -5.39
N LYS A 140 -17.44 -21.02 -5.10
CA LYS A 140 -16.94 -20.62 -3.79
C LYS A 140 -15.98 -19.45 -3.92
N SER A 141 -15.99 -18.60 -2.90
CA SER A 141 -15.02 -17.52 -2.77
C SER A 141 -13.64 -18.11 -2.47
N TYR A 142 -12.68 -17.87 -3.35
CA TYR A 142 -11.32 -18.38 -3.30
C TYR A 142 -10.35 -17.21 -3.14
N LEU A 143 -9.72 -17.10 -1.96
CA LEU A 143 -8.85 -15.98 -1.62
C LEU A 143 -7.39 -16.40 -1.73
N THR A 144 -6.64 -15.81 -2.64
CA THR A 144 -5.22 -16.11 -2.88
C THR A 144 -4.36 -14.90 -2.52
N PHE A 145 -3.20 -15.14 -1.91
CA PHE A 145 -2.17 -14.13 -1.70
C PHE A 145 -0.94 -14.47 -2.51
N ILE A 146 -0.49 -13.56 -3.37
CA ILE A 146 0.72 -13.68 -4.17
C ILE A 146 1.75 -12.74 -3.56
N LYS A 147 2.77 -13.31 -2.89
CA LYS A 147 3.85 -12.53 -2.29
C LYS A 147 4.84 -12.13 -3.37
N GLU A 148 5.12 -10.83 -3.46
CA GLU A 148 6.19 -10.32 -4.33
C GLU A 148 7.56 -10.82 -3.86
N SER A 149 8.31 -11.42 -4.76
CA SER A 149 9.63 -11.99 -4.47
C SER A 149 10.56 -11.87 -5.67
N ILE A 150 11.86 -11.71 -5.39
CA ILE A 150 12.91 -11.62 -6.39
C ILE A 150 13.96 -12.67 -6.05
N GLU A 151 14.42 -13.39 -7.06
CA GLU A 151 15.48 -14.39 -6.95
C GLU A 151 16.57 -14.11 -7.98
N GLU A 152 17.80 -14.56 -7.70
CA GLU A 152 18.90 -14.51 -8.66
C GLU A 152 18.81 -15.74 -9.58
N ASN A 153 18.77 -15.51 -10.90
CA ASN A 153 18.76 -16.60 -11.88
C ASN A 153 20.17 -17.21 -12.07
N GLU A 154 20.29 -18.27 -12.88
CA GLU A 154 21.58 -18.95 -13.11
C GLU A 154 22.70 -18.05 -13.67
N THR A 155 22.34 -16.91 -14.27
CA THR A 155 23.28 -15.92 -14.84
C THR A 155 23.63 -14.79 -13.89
N GLY A 156 23.08 -14.77 -12.68
CA GLY A 156 23.32 -13.71 -11.70
C GLY A 156 22.40 -12.50 -11.81
N GLU A 157 21.31 -12.59 -12.59
CA GLU A 157 20.35 -11.51 -12.78
C GLU A 157 19.15 -11.69 -11.85
N GLU A 158 18.69 -10.60 -11.25
CA GLU A 158 17.48 -10.56 -10.44
C GLU A 158 16.22 -10.73 -11.32
N VAL A 159 15.40 -11.72 -11.00
CA VAL A 159 14.15 -12.02 -11.68
C VAL A 159 13.00 -12.14 -10.68
N TRP A 160 11.81 -11.73 -11.12
CA TRP A 160 10.60 -11.87 -10.31
C TRP A 160 10.21 -13.34 -10.19
N ALA A 161 10.08 -13.80 -8.94
CA ALA A 161 9.80 -15.18 -8.56
C ALA A 161 8.69 -15.23 -7.51
N ASP A 162 7.58 -14.54 -7.79
CA ASP A 162 6.48 -14.38 -6.82
C ASP A 162 5.93 -15.72 -6.33
N ILE A 163 5.57 -15.76 -5.05
CA ILE A 163 5.13 -16.97 -4.36
C ILE A 163 3.62 -16.96 -4.21
N VAL A 164 2.95 -17.97 -4.76
CA VAL A 164 1.49 -18.12 -4.72
C VAL A 164 1.06 -18.90 -3.48
N TYR A 165 0.27 -18.27 -2.61
CA TYR A 165 -0.43 -18.89 -1.50
C TYR A 165 -1.92 -18.98 -1.80
N GLU A 166 -2.35 -20.14 -2.29
CA GLU A 166 -3.75 -20.38 -2.67
C GLU A 166 -4.68 -20.61 -1.47
N ASP A 167 -5.91 -20.12 -1.53
CA ASP A 167 -6.95 -20.33 -0.50
C ASP A 167 -6.50 -19.99 0.94
N VAL A 168 -5.87 -18.83 1.12
CA VAL A 168 -5.33 -18.41 2.41
C VAL A 168 -6.39 -18.39 3.49
N TYR A 169 -7.64 -18.02 3.20
CA TYR A 169 -8.69 -18.05 4.21
C TYR A 169 -8.89 -19.46 4.78
N LYS A 170 -9.03 -20.48 3.91
CA LYS A 170 -9.26 -21.86 4.36
C LYS A 170 -8.07 -22.41 5.13
N GLN A 171 -6.86 -22.12 4.68
CA GLN A 171 -5.65 -22.54 5.38
C GLN A 171 -5.57 -21.96 6.80
N GLN A 172 -6.02 -20.73 6.99
CA GLN A 172 -5.83 -19.99 8.23
C GLN A 172 -7.03 -20.14 9.19
N ASN A 173 -8.22 -20.44 8.67
CA ASN A 173 -9.46 -20.52 9.44
C ASN A 173 -10.07 -21.93 9.50
N ASN A 174 -9.48 -22.91 8.81
CA ASN A 174 -9.99 -24.30 8.72
C ASN A 174 -11.47 -24.39 8.29
N SER A 175 -11.94 -23.41 7.51
CA SER A 175 -13.33 -23.30 7.05
C SER A 175 -13.40 -22.58 5.71
N GLU A 176 -14.50 -22.76 4.99
CA GLU A 176 -14.71 -22.13 3.69
C GLU A 176 -15.06 -20.65 3.85
N LEU A 177 -14.52 -19.78 2.98
CA LEU A 177 -14.74 -18.33 3.06
C LEU A 177 -16.21 -17.94 2.79
N GLY A 178 -16.85 -18.59 1.83
CA GLY A 178 -18.21 -18.25 1.40
C GLY A 178 -18.40 -18.50 -0.09
N SER A 179 -19.32 -17.76 -0.70
CA SER A 179 -19.62 -17.85 -2.12
C SER A 179 -20.16 -16.53 -2.65
N ILE A 180 -20.25 -16.40 -3.98
CA ILE A 180 -20.65 -15.16 -4.66
C ILE A 180 -19.71 -14.00 -4.24
N PRO A 181 -18.41 -14.11 -4.52
CA PRO A 181 -17.44 -13.06 -4.24
C PRO A 181 -17.73 -11.82 -5.06
N ILE A 182 -17.44 -10.64 -4.51
CA ILE A 182 -17.69 -9.36 -5.17
C ILE A 182 -16.48 -8.44 -5.13
N LYS A 183 -15.90 -8.22 -3.94
CA LYS A 183 -14.87 -7.17 -3.78
C LYS A 183 -13.94 -7.44 -2.60
N ILE A 184 -12.70 -6.99 -2.74
CA ILE A 184 -11.70 -6.84 -1.70
C ILE A 184 -11.58 -5.36 -1.35
N HIS A 185 -11.62 -5.03 -0.06
CA HIS A 185 -11.31 -3.70 0.42
C HIS A 185 -10.34 -3.77 1.60
N GLU A 186 -9.08 -3.41 1.34
CA GLU A 186 -8.10 -3.20 2.41
C GLU A 186 -8.41 -1.87 3.12
N HIS A 187 -8.46 -1.89 4.44
CA HIS A 187 -8.75 -0.72 5.26
C HIS A 187 -7.87 -0.63 6.51
N PHE A 188 -7.79 0.58 7.05
CA PHE A 188 -6.76 0.93 8.04
C PHE A 188 -7.37 1.63 9.25
N CYS A 189 -6.68 1.47 10.37
CA CYS A 189 -6.82 2.32 11.54
C CYS A 189 -5.60 3.25 11.66
N ASN A 190 -5.77 4.34 12.39
CA ASN A 190 -4.72 5.29 12.69
C ASN A 190 -3.67 4.66 13.61
N THR A 191 -2.42 4.61 13.14
CA THR A 191 -1.34 3.90 13.81
C THR A 191 -0.58 4.76 14.82
N TYR A 192 -0.70 6.09 14.79
CA TYR A 192 0.10 7.03 15.59
C TYR A 192 1.61 6.70 15.62
N GLY A 193 2.15 6.20 14.51
CA GLY A 193 3.56 5.81 14.39
C GLY A 193 3.87 4.37 14.82
N ASN A 194 2.85 3.54 15.11
CA ASN A 194 3.01 2.11 15.28
C ASN A 194 3.15 1.42 13.92
N SER A 195 4.38 1.11 13.52
CA SER A 195 4.68 0.36 12.30
C SER A 195 4.18 -1.08 12.31
N ASN A 196 3.76 -1.59 13.48
CA ASN A 196 3.32 -2.97 13.65
C ASN A 196 1.79 -3.12 13.51
N LEU A 197 1.13 -2.23 12.77
CA LEU A 197 -0.29 -2.35 12.44
C LEU A 197 -0.43 -2.52 10.93
N VAL A 198 -1.05 -3.64 10.54
CA VAL A 198 -1.32 -4.01 9.15
C VAL A 198 -2.81 -3.81 8.89
N GLY A 199 -3.16 -3.29 7.71
CA GLY A 199 -4.54 -3.08 7.29
C GLY A 199 -5.33 -4.38 7.27
N ASN A 200 -6.57 -4.31 7.73
CA ASN A 200 -7.51 -5.41 7.65
C ASN A 200 -8.08 -5.53 6.23
N ILE A 201 -8.50 -6.73 5.87
CA ILE A 201 -9.02 -7.04 4.54
C ILE A 201 -10.49 -7.39 4.65
N MET A 202 -11.33 -6.47 4.19
CA MET A 202 -12.77 -6.69 4.11
C MET A 202 -13.11 -7.40 2.81
N ILE A 203 -13.71 -8.58 2.92
CA ILE A 203 -14.23 -9.34 1.77
C ILE A 203 -15.73 -9.12 1.66
N VAL A 204 -16.17 -8.52 0.55
CA VAL A 204 -17.58 -8.38 0.20
C VAL A 204 -18.01 -9.59 -0.62
N GLN A 205 -19.04 -10.29 -0.14
CA GLN A 205 -19.65 -11.45 -0.78
C GLN A 205 -21.10 -11.60 -0.31
N GLN A 206 -21.94 -12.23 -1.13
CA GLN A 206 -23.38 -12.35 -0.89
C GLN A 206 -23.83 -13.75 -0.46
N GLY A 207 -22.98 -14.77 -0.60
CA GLY A 207 -23.28 -16.13 -0.19
C GLY A 207 -22.48 -16.59 1.02
N GLY A 208 -22.82 -17.77 1.54
CA GLY A 208 -22.16 -18.36 2.71
C GLY A 208 -22.35 -17.51 3.97
N GLN A 209 -21.25 -17.10 4.61
CA GLN A 209 -21.27 -16.26 5.82
C GLN A 209 -21.44 -14.76 5.53
N GLY A 210 -21.61 -14.37 4.26
CA GLY A 210 -21.68 -12.97 3.86
C GLY A 210 -20.34 -12.25 4.02
N MET A 211 -20.39 -10.92 4.09
CA MET A 211 -19.21 -10.06 4.20
C MET A 211 -18.44 -10.34 5.51
N VAL A 212 -17.11 -10.38 5.42
CA VAL A 212 -16.23 -10.78 6.52
C VAL A 212 -14.97 -9.93 6.51
N ASP A 213 -14.55 -9.47 7.69
CA ASP A 213 -13.27 -8.78 7.86
C ASP A 213 -12.19 -9.77 8.30
N LEU A 214 -11.01 -9.65 7.72
CA LEU A 214 -9.86 -10.50 7.98
C LEU A 214 -8.71 -9.67 8.56
N ASP A 215 -7.98 -10.26 9.49
CA ASP A 215 -6.75 -9.66 9.98
C ASP A 215 -5.68 -9.61 8.88
N GLY A 216 -4.95 -8.50 8.81
CA GLY A 216 -3.95 -8.28 7.77
C GLY A 216 -2.65 -9.08 7.91
N PHE A 217 -2.40 -9.74 9.06
CA PHE A 217 -1.17 -10.49 9.34
C PHE A 217 -1.27 -11.95 8.93
N ALA A 218 -2.45 -12.55 9.10
CA ALA A 218 -2.67 -13.97 9.01
C ALA A 218 -3.91 -14.34 8.17
N PHE A 219 -4.72 -13.38 7.69
CA PHE A 219 -6.00 -13.66 7.01
C PHE A 219 -6.98 -14.49 7.86
N GLN A 220 -6.85 -14.44 9.18
CA GLN A 220 -7.81 -15.00 10.12
C GLN A 220 -9.04 -14.10 10.18
N LYS A 221 -10.19 -14.71 10.37
CA LYS A 221 -11.45 -14.02 10.53
C LYS A 221 -11.41 -13.19 11.82
N GLU A 222 -11.64 -11.89 11.69
CA GLU A 222 -11.82 -10.98 12.82
C GLU A 222 -13.30 -10.88 13.20
N ILE A 223 -14.17 -10.54 12.24
CA ILE A 223 -15.60 -10.32 12.49
C ILE A 223 -16.42 -10.58 11.22
N THR A 224 -17.65 -11.08 11.37
CA THR A 224 -18.63 -11.12 10.27
C THR A 224 -19.47 -9.85 10.23
N ILE A 225 -20.07 -9.54 9.08
CA ILE A 225 -20.77 -8.28 8.92
C ILE A 225 -21.99 -8.15 9.85
N ASP A 226 -22.70 -9.23 10.14
CA ASP A 226 -23.83 -9.23 11.08
C ASP A 226 -23.38 -8.83 12.49
N GLU A 227 -22.27 -9.36 12.98
CA GLU A 227 -21.64 -8.97 14.27
C GLU A 227 -21.23 -7.49 14.30
N ALA A 228 -20.94 -6.89 13.14
CA ALA A 228 -20.59 -5.47 13.02
C ALA A 228 -21.82 -4.54 12.98
N PHE A 229 -23.03 -5.05 12.77
CA PHE A 229 -24.27 -4.25 12.84
C PHE A 229 -24.82 -4.18 14.28
N ALA A 230 -25.50 -3.07 14.60
CA ALA A 230 -26.08 -2.88 15.92
C ALA A 230 -27.06 -4.01 16.28
N ASN A 231 -26.96 -4.58 17.48
CA ASN A 231 -27.76 -5.73 17.91
C ASN A 231 -27.58 -7.01 17.06
N ASN A 232 -26.47 -7.14 16.33
CA ASN A 232 -26.17 -8.27 15.46
C ASN A 232 -27.26 -8.54 14.41
N ALA A 233 -27.88 -7.47 13.90
CA ALA A 233 -29.02 -7.55 12.99
C ALA A 233 -28.73 -6.82 11.68
N LEU A 234 -28.80 -7.53 10.57
CA LEU A 234 -28.65 -6.91 9.25
C LEU A 234 -29.91 -6.10 8.86
N PRO A 235 -29.76 -5.08 7.99
CA PRO A 235 -30.90 -4.44 7.34
C PRO A 235 -31.76 -5.47 6.58
N ALA A 236 -33.02 -5.13 6.36
CA ALA A 236 -33.88 -5.96 5.51
C ALA A 236 -33.33 -6.01 4.08
N ASP A 237 -33.32 -7.20 3.48
CA ASP A 237 -32.82 -7.46 2.11
C ASP A 237 -31.38 -6.97 1.85
N PHE A 238 -30.50 -7.18 2.83
CA PHE A 238 -29.09 -6.81 2.75
C PHE A 238 -28.30 -7.72 1.80
N LYS A 239 -27.88 -7.16 0.65
CA LYS A 239 -27.00 -7.78 -0.36
C LYS A 239 -25.90 -6.76 -0.72
N PRO A 240 -24.82 -6.68 0.07
CA PRO A 240 -23.78 -5.68 -0.14
C PRO A 240 -23.08 -5.90 -1.48
N ILE A 241 -22.69 -4.81 -2.14
CA ILE A 241 -21.95 -4.83 -3.41
C ILE A 241 -20.64 -4.04 -3.34
N ASN A 242 -20.49 -3.16 -2.34
CA ASN A 242 -19.32 -2.32 -2.21
C ASN A 242 -19.11 -1.89 -0.75
N THR A 243 -17.91 -1.44 -0.43
CA THR A 243 -17.57 -0.90 0.88
C THR A 243 -16.43 0.09 0.76
N MET A 244 -16.42 1.07 1.66
CA MET A 244 -15.33 2.03 1.81
C MET A 244 -15.17 2.38 3.28
N SER A 245 -14.05 1.98 3.85
CA SER A 245 -13.67 2.27 5.23
C SER A 245 -12.67 3.41 5.24
N MET A 246 -13.02 4.47 5.96
CA MET A 246 -12.17 5.64 6.14
C MET A 246 -11.63 5.66 7.59
N LYS A 247 -11.07 6.80 8.02
CA LYS A 247 -10.44 6.93 9.34
C LYS A 247 -11.48 6.82 10.46
N ARG A 248 -12.61 7.52 10.35
CA ARG A 248 -13.73 7.42 11.32
C ARG A 248 -14.98 6.82 10.71
N VAL A 249 -15.27 7.08 9.45
CA VAL A 249 -16.51 6.65 8.82
C VAL A 249 -16.26 5.44 7.95
N ASP A 250 -17.07 4.39 8.13
CA ASP A 250 -17.10 3.28 7.19
C ASP A 250 -18.48 3.22 6.53
N LEU A 251 -18.49 2.91 5.24
CA LEU A 251 -19.66 2.88 4.37
C LEU A 251 -19.81 1.53 3.72
N ILE A 252 -21.05 1.06 3.58
CA ILE A 252 -21.41 -0.13 2.82
C ILE A 252 -22.48 0.26 1.82
N GLU A 253 -22.27 -0.12 0.56
CA GLU A 253 -23.25 0.02 -0.51
C GLU A 253 -24.03 -1.29 -0.66
N ASN A 254 -25.35 -1.18 -0.61
CA ASN A 254 -26.25 -2.29 -0.90
C ASN A 254 -26.62 -2.33 -2.39
N TYR A 255 -27.08 -3.48 -2.88
CA TYR A 255 -27.44 -3.67 -4.29
C TYR A 255 -28.50 -2.68 -4.84
N ASP A 256 -29.34 -2.11 -3.95
CA ASP A 256 -30.37 -1.13 -4.27
C ASP A 256 -29.89 0.33 -4.16
N GLY A 257 -28.59 0.53 -3.92
CA GLY A 257 -27.96 1.84 -3.77
C GLY A 257 -28.00 2.40 -2.35
N LYS A 258 -28.70 1.76 -1.40
CA LYS A 258 -28.71 2.23 -0.01
C LYS A 258 -27.30 2.20 0.59
N ILE A 259 -26.94 3.30 1.23
CA ILE A 259 -25.66 3.44 1.93
C ILE A 259 -25.87 3.25 3.42
N PHE A 260 -25.22 2.25 4.01
CA PHE A 260 -25.17 2.07 5.47
C PHE A 260 -23.84 2.59 5.99
N SER A 261 -23.85 3.23 7.17
CA SER A 261 -22.62 3.76 7.74
C SER A 261 -22.47 3.50 9.24
N ARG A 262 -21.22 3.57 9.69
CA ARG A 262 -20.85 3.69 11.09
C ARG A 262 -19.84 4.80 11.31
N VAL A 263 -19.80 5.31 12.53
CA VAL A 263 -18.80 6.29 12.98
C VAL A 263 -17.99 5.71 14.12
N LYS A 264 -16.69 5.53 13.91
CA LYS A 264 -15.71 4.98 14.85
C LYS A 264 -15.29 6.04 15.88
N PRO A 265 -15.68 5.91 17.17
CA PRO A 265 -15.24 6.84 18.22
C PRO A 265 -13.74 6.75 18.52
N ASN A 266 -13.10 5.63 18.15
CA ASN A 266 -11.64 5.47 18.19
C ASN A 266 -11.13 5.06 16.80
N ASP A 267 -10.33 5.92 16.16
CA ASP A 267 -9.68 5.66 14.88
C ASP A 267 -8.49 4.71 14.98
N GLN A 268 -8.02 4.36 16.19
CA GLN A 268 -6.95 3.38 16.40
C GLN A 268 -7.44 1.92 16.32
N LEU A 269 -8.75 1.71 16.18
CA LEU A 269 -9.36 0.39 16.12
C LEU A 269 -10.15 0.25 14.82
N PHE A 270 -10.02 -0.91 14.16
CA PHE A 270 -10.82 -1.24 12.98
C PHE A 270 -12.31 -1.25 13.28
N HIS A 271 -12.68 -1.74 14.47
CA HIS A 271 -14.08 -1.88 14.91
C HIS A 271 -14.25 -1.29 16.31
N SER A 272 -14.56 0.02 16.39
CA SER A 272 -14.88 0.69 17.66
C SER A 272 -16.35 1.10 17.80
N SER A 273 -17.18 0.75 16.82
CA SER A 273 -18.63 0.97 16.82
C SER A 273 -19.32 0.06 15.80
N SER A 274 -20.65 0.04 15.85
CA SER A 274 -21.49 -0.75 14.96
C SER A 274 -22.08 0.07 13.82
N TYR A 275 -22.37 -0.59 12.69
CA TYR A 275 -23.24 -0.06 11.64
C TYR A 275 -24.68 0.06 12.12
N LEU A 276 -25.37 1.08 11.64
CA LEU A 276 -26.81 1.25 11.84
C LEU A 276 -27.58 0.63 10.67
N GLN A 277 -28.76 0.09 10.96
CA GLN A 277 -29.67 -0.45 9.93
C GLN A 277 -30.40 0.65 9.15
N THR A 278 -30.30 1.90 9.59
CA THR A 278 -30.89 3.04 8.89
C THR A 278 -29.92 3.54 7.82
N PRO A 279 -30.36 3.68 6.55
CA PRO A 279 -29.54 4.26 5.50
C PRO A 279 -29.12 5.70 5.80
N VAL A 280 -28.00 6.11 5.21
CA VAL A 280 -27.54 7.49 5.17
C VAL A 280 -28.56 8.35 4.43
N THR A 281 -28.81 9.56 4.92
CA THR A 281 -29.76 10.51 4.31
C THR A 281 -29.06 11.79 3.86
N LEU A 282 -29.50 12.36 2.74
CA LEU A 282 -29.11 13.68 2.25
C LEU A 282 -30.39 14.52 2.04
N ASP A 283 -30.40 15.74 2.58
CA ASP A 283 -31.57 16.65 2.52
C ASP A 283 -32.90 16.07 3.05
N GLY A 284 -32.81 15.09 3.95
CA GLY A 284 -33.95 14.43 4.58
C GLY A 284 -34.45 13.16 3.89
N GLU A 285 -33.89 12.81 2.74
CA GLU A 285 -34.25 11.62 1.95
C GLU A 285 -33.15 10.56 2.03
N GLU A 286 -33.50 9.27 1.85
CA GLU A 286 -32.51 8.18 1.76
C GLU A 286 -31.57 8.43 0.58
N LEU A 287 -30.26 8.34 0.80
CA LEU A 287 -29.27 8.47 -0.26
C LEU A 287 -29.11 7.12 -0.97
N HIS A 288 -29.44 7.09 -2.25
CA HIS A 288 -29.17 5.97 -3.15
C HIS A 288 -28.01 6.31 -4.08
N ALA A 289 -26.90 5.61 -3.92
CA ALA A 289 -25.65 5.97 -4.58
C ALA A 289 -24.70 4.81 -4.83
N HIS A 290 -23.75 5.02 -5.76
CA HIS A 290 -22.59 4.16 -5.94
C HIS A 290 -21.36 4.74 -5.23
N ILE A 291 -20.62 3.92 -4.48
CA ILE A 291 -19.37 4.34 -3.81
C ILE A 291 -18.19 4.21 -4.78
N HIS A 292 -17.43 5.30 -4.94
CA HIS A 292 -16.20 5.31 -5.71
C HIS A 292 -14.97 5.33 -4.80
N LEU A 293 -13.95 4.57 -5.18
CA LEU A 293 -12.70 4.51 -4.43
C LEU A 293 -12.01 5.89 -4.44
N SER A 294 -11.54 6.35 -3.28
CA SER A 294 -10.74 7.57 -3.11
C SER A 294 -9.78 7.44 -1.93
N THR A 295 -8.64 8.14 -1.91
CA THR A 295 -7.83 8.18 -0.68
C THR A 295 -8.54 8.99 0.39
N PHE A 296 -8.54 8.54 1.64
CA PHE A 296 -9.24 9.23 2.72
C PHE A 296 -8.32 9.90 3.76
N VAL A 297 -7.07 9.46 3.95
CA VAL A 297 -6.31 9.83 5.17
C VAL A 297 -6.05 11.33 5.30
N TYR A 298 -5.87 12.05 4.18
CA TYR A 298 -5.55 13.50 4.21
C TYR A 298 -6.73 14.36 3.77
N CYS A 299 -7.59 13.83 2.91
CA CYS A 299 -8.70 14.56 2.30
C CYS A 299 -9.97 14.45 3.16
N GLY A 300 -10.10 13.33 3.90
CA GLY A 300 -11.15 13.08 4.86
C GLY A 300 -12.54 13.00 4.24
N PHE A 301 -12.71 12.28 3.13
CA PHE A 301 -14.03 11.97 2.58
C PHE A 301 -13.99 10.74 1.66
N ALA A 302 -15.17 10.16 1.45
CA ALA A 302 -15.44 9.21 0.37
C ALA A 302 -16.31 9.88 -0.69
N THR A 303 -16.13 9.47 -1.95
CA THR A 303 -16.90 9.99 -3.09
C THR A 303 -17.98 9.01 -3.51
N LEU A 304 -19.18 9.53 -3.73
CA LEU A 304 -20.36 8.79 -4.13
C LEU A 304 -20.99 9.44 -5.38
N HIS A 305 -21.67 8.63 -6.19
CA HIS A 305 -22.56 9.09 -7.26
C HIS A 305 -24.01 8.84 -6.85
N ASP A 306 -24.74 9.90 -6.49
CA ASP A 306 -26.18 9.89 -6.25
C ASP A 306 -26.87 9.75 -7.61
N PHE A 307 -27.25 8.52 -7.95
CA PHE A 307 -27.75 8.18 -9.28
C PHE A 307 -29.21 8.59 -9.49
N GLU A 308 -29.97 8.84 -8.42
CA GLU A 308 -31.35 9.33 -8.54
C GLU A 308 -31.38 10.81 -8.93
N ASN A 309 -30.47 11.60 -8.39
CA ASN A 309 -30.34 13.03 -8.72
C ASN A 309 -29.24 13.32 -9.76
N ASN A 310 -28.57 12.27 -10.24
CA ASN A 310 -27.42 12.29 -11.14
C ASN A 310 -26.35 13.35 -10.77
N ARG A 311 -25.77 13.23 -9.58
CA ARG A 311 -24.79 14.18 -9.03
C ARG A 311 -23.72 13.50 -8.18
N LEU A 312 -22.58 14.15 -8.01
CA LEU A 312 -21.53 13.67 -7.12
C LEU A 312 -21.73 14.19 -5.68
N VAL A 313 -21.55 13.28 -4.72
CA VAL A 313 -21.71 13.52 -3.30
C VAL A 313 -20.44 13.09 -2.57
N LEU A 314 -20.08 13.81 -1.51
CA LEU A 314 -19.04 13.46 -0.58
C LEU A 314 -19.66 12.99 0.73
N VAL A 315 -19.14 11.93 1.33
CA VAL A 315 -19.40 11.64 2.75
C VAL A 315 -18.15 12.01 3.54
N LEU A 316 -18.29 13.01 4.40
CA LEU A 316 -17.17 13.59 5.12
C LEU A 316 -16.68 12.69 6.26
N ASP A 317 -15.37 12.68 6.42
CA ASP A 317 -14.60 12.02 7.48
C ASP A 317 -13.69 13.04 8.18
N GLN A 318 -12.99 12.59 9.23
CA GLN A 318 -12.10 13.44 10.01
C GLN A 318 -10.89 13.93 9.19
N THR A 319 -10.55 15.22 9.31
CA THR A 319 -9.33 15.80 8.74
C THR A 319 -8.09 15.59 9.64
N ILE A 320 -6.92 16.03 9.19
CA ILE A 320 -5.66 15.95 9.96
C ILE A 320 -5.66 16.92 11.16
N ASN A 321 -6.20 18.13 10.97
CA ASN A 321 -5.96 19.25 11.88
C ASN A 321 -7.06 19.51 12.92
N ASN A 322 -8.30 19.01 12.77
CA ASN A 322 -9.37 19.30 13.74
C ASN A 322 -10.51 18.25 13.78
N GLY A 323 -11.20 18.29 14.93
CA GLY A 323 -12.50 17.71 15.40
C GLY A 323 -13.35 16.75 14.56
N LEU A 324 -14.23 16.01 15.27
CA LEU A 324 -15.30 15.16 14.69
C LEU A 324 -16.44 15.96 14.03
N THR A 325 -16.21 17.21 13.65
CA THR A 325 -17.22 18.11 13.10
C THR A 325 -17.60 17.64 11.70
N ASN A 326 -18.91 17.45 11.46
CA ASN A 326 -19.47 16.97 10.19
C ASN A 326 -19.01 15.56 9.76
N VAL A 327 -18.42 14.76 10.64
CA VAL A 327 -18.12 13.35 10.34
C VAL A 327 -19.42 12.61 10.02
N ASN A 328 -19.41 11.79 8.96
CA ASN A 328 -20.56 11.06 8.40
C ASN A 328 -21.65 11.96 7.83
N LYS A 329 -21.32 13.22 7.50
CA LYS A 329 -22.25 14.13 6.83
C LYS A 329 -22.09 14.01 5.31
N PRO A 330 -23.16 13.67 4.57
CA PRO A 330 -23.18 13.80 3.12
C PRO A 330 -23.20 15.27 2.68
N LEU A 331 -22.51 15.59 1.59
CA LEU A 331 -22.40 16.93 1.02
C LEU A 331 -22.36 16.82 -0.51
N VAL A 332 -23.21 17.56 -1.22
CA VAL A 332 -23.14 17.65 -2.69
C VAL A 332 -21.84 18.34 -3.10
N MET A 333 -21.13 17.80 -4.09
CA MET A 333 -19.92 18.44 -4.61
C MET A 333 -20.24 19.80 -5.25
N PRO A 334 -19.31 20.77 -5.25
CA PRO A 334 -19.49 22.02 -5.99
C PRO A 334 -19.67 21.75 -7.48
N GLY A 335 -20.62 22.43 -8.14
CA GLY A 335 -20.86 22.25 -9.57
C GLY A 335 -19.72 22.76 -10.46
N LYS A 336 -19.13 23.91 -10.10
CA LYS A 336 -18.05 24.56 -10.85
C LYS A 336 -17.00 25.15 -9.89
N PRO A 337 -15.76 25.42 -10.37
CA PRO A 337 -14.80 26.25 -9.65
C PRO A 337 -15.38 27.60 -9.22
N SER A 338 -14.83 28.17 -8.15
CA SER A 338 -15.17 29.54 -7.71
C SER A 338 -14.78 30.55 -8.80
N ASP A 339 -15.52 31.65 -8.89
CA ASP A 339 -15.40 32.63 -9.99
C ASP A 339 -14.02 33.35 -10.04
N ASP A 340 -13.16 33.14 -9.04
CA ASP A 340 -11.80 33.68 -8.89
C ASP A 340 -10.67 32.71 -9.29
N ILE A 341 -10.98 31.47 -9.69
CA ILE A 341 -10.02 30.45 -10.13
C ILE A 341 -10.14 30.24 -11.67
N GLU A 342 -9.06 29.81 -12.33
CA GLU A 342 -8.86 29.67 -13.79
C GLU A 342 -10.09 29.33 -14.66
N SER A 343 -10.01 29.69 -15.95
CA SER A 343 -11.06 29.52 -16.95
C SER A 343 -11.62 28.09 -17.00
N VAL A 344 -12.82 27.91 -16.46
CA VAL A 344 -13.64 26.71 -16.61
C VAL A 344 -13.92 26.48 -18.09
N PRO A 345 -13.74 25.27 -18.64
CA PRO A 345 -14.13 24.96 -20.01
C PRO A 345 -15.59 25.36 -20.27
N ALA A 346 -15.86 26.00 -21.41
CA ALA A 346 -17.19 26.54 -21.72
C ALA A 346 -18.29 25.47 -21.77
N ASP A 347 -17.90 24.21 -21.95
CA ASP A 347 -18.73 23.03 -22.06
C ASP A 347 -18.68 22.15 -20.79
N TRP A 348 -18.13 22.63 -19.67
CA TRP A 348 -18.07 21.90 -18.40
C TRP A 348 -19.44 21.37 -17.95
N VAL A 349 -19.50 20.09 -17.54
CA VAL A 349 -20.66 19.47 -16.91
C VAL A 349 -20.55 19.64 -15.39
N PRO A 350 -21.50 20.34 -14.75
CA PRO A 350 -21.46 20.56 -13.30
C PRO A 350 -21.53 19.27 -12.48
N LEU A 351 -20.76 19.17 -11.40
CA LEU A 351 -20.73 17.96 -10.55
C LEU A 351 -21.95 17.82 -9.63
N ASP A 352 -22.62 18.93 -9.31
CA ASP A 352 -23.85 18.98 -8.52
C ASP A 352 -25.11 18.58 -9.32
N ASN A 353 -24.98 18.50 -10.66
CA ASN A 353 -26.01 18.02 -11.57
C ASN A 353 -25.38 17.66 -12.93
N LEU A 354 -25.19 16.37 -13.17
CA LEU A 354 -24.62 15.85 -14.41
C LEU A 354 -25.62 15.89 -15.59
N GLY A 355 -26.88 16.31 -15.36
CA GLY A 355 -27.92 16.40 -16.38
C GLY A 355 -28.23 15.04 -17.01
N ASP A 356 -28.29 15.00 -18.35
CA ASP A 356 -28.55 13.76 -19.10
C ASP A 356 -27.27 12.92 -19.36
N ASN A 357 -26.13 13.28 -18.77
CA ASN A 357 -24.88 12.54 -18.98
C ASN A 357 -24.89 11.24 -18.16
N GLU A 358 -24.43 10.16 -18.79
CA GLU A 358 -24.18 8.87 -18.14
C GLU A 358 -22.74 8.85 -17.59
N LEU A 359 -22.58 8.55 -16.30
CA LEU A 359 -21.27 8.37 -15.68
C LEU A 359 -20.70 7.00 -16.06
N ILE A 360 -19.62 7.00 -16.85
CA ILE A 360 -18.97 5.77 -17.34
C ILE A 360 -17.85 5.33 -16.41
N HIS A 361 -17.08 6.29 -15.89
CA HIS A 361 -15.95 6.01 -15.00
C HIS A 361 -15.69 7.20 -14.08
N LEU A 362 -15.32 6.92 -12.84
CA LEU A 362 -14.80 7.89 -11.88
C LEU A 362 -13.66 7.24 -11.09
N GLY A 363 -12.44 7.59 -11.46
CA GLY A 363 -11.23 7.14 -10.77
C GLY A 363 -10.53 8.32 -10.12
N TYR A 364 -9.92 8.09 -8.97
CA TYR A 364 -9.13 9.11 -8.29
C TYR A 364 -7.66 9.04 -8.72
N TYR A 365 -6.94 10.14 -8.50
CA TYR A 365 -5.49 10.19 -8.58
C TYR A 365 -4.93 11.19 -7.57
N ARG A 366 -3.64 11.03 -7.27
CA ARG A 366 -2.86 11.94 -6.44
C ARG A 366 -2.39 13.12 -7.29
N PRO A 367 -2.80 14.36 -7.00
CA PRO A 367 -2.21 15.55 -7.60
C PRO A 367 -0.73 15.67 -7.21
N ASP A 368 0.01 16.55 -7.90
CA ASP A 368 1.43 16.79 -7.63
C ASP A 368 1.67 17.04 -6.12
N PRO A 369 2.71 16.43 -5.52
CA PRO A 369 3.02 16.57 -4.10
C PRO A 369 3.03 18.02 -3.59
N TYR A 370 3.46 19.01 -4.38
CA TYR A 370 3.46 20.42 -3.93
C TYR A 370 2.05 20.97 -3.65
N ASP A 371 1.04 20.53 -4.40
CA ASP A 371 -0.36 20.94 -4.21
C ASP A 371 -1.01 20.14 -3.07
N ALA A 372 -0.65 18.88 -2.90
CA ALA A 372 -1.25 17.97 -1.92
C ALA A 372 -0.77 18.18 -0.47
N TYR A 373 0.44 18.72 -0.25
CA TYR A 373 0.90 19.03 1.11
C TYR A 373 0.29 20.32 1.67
N SER A 374 -0.22 21.20 0.81
CA SER A 374 -0.76 22.52 1.20
C SER A 374 -2.29 22.58 1.23
N SER A 375 -2.97 21.69 0.51
CA SER A 375 -4.43 21.59 0.43
C SER A 375 -4.85 20.12 0.51
N GLN A 376 -5.80 19.80 1.38
CA GLN A 376 -6.33 18.44 1.51
C GLN A 376 -7.08 18.04 0.23
N CYS A 377 -6.37 17.58 -0.80
CA CYS A 377 -6.88 17.51 -2.14
C CYS A 377 -6.84 16.11 -2.76
N VAL A 378 -7.79 15.84 -3.66
CA VAL A 378 -7.88 14.60 -4.45
C VAL A 378 -8.15 14.99 -5.89
N GLY A 379 -7.37 14.44 -6.82
CA GLY A 379 -7.66 14.53 -8.24
C GLY A 379 -8.65 13.45 -8.66
N PHE A 380 -9.52 13.76 -9.61
CA PHE A 380 -10.45 12.82 -10.21
C PHE A 380 -10.35 12.87 -11.72
N PHE A 381 -10.36 11.69 -12.32
CA PHE A 381 -10.54 11.48 -13.75
C PHE A 381 -11.90 10.84 -13.97
N MET A 382 -12.78 11.57 -14.64
CA MET A 382 -14.14 11.15 -14.92
C MET A 382 -14.34 10.96 -16.43
N ILE A 383 -15.10 9.94 -16.83
CA ILE A 383 -15.60 9.77 -18.19
C ILE A 383 -17.13 9.89 -18.16
N LEU A 384 -17.65 10.80 -18.97
CA LEU A 384 -19.08 10.97 -19.19
C LEU A 384 -19.44 10.61 -20.63
N LYS A 385 -20.63 10.06 -20.81
CA LYS A 385 -21.24 9.90 -22.13
C LYS A 385 -22.44 10.84 -22.21
N ASP A 386 -22.45 11.69 -23.22
CA ASP A 386 -23.54 12.63 -23.42
C ASP A 386 -24.77 11.96 -24.08
N LYS A 387 -25.88 12.70 -24.10
CA LYS A 387 -27.15 12.27 -24.70
C LYS A 387 -27.06 11.91 -26.19
N ASP A 388 -26.04 12.41 -26.89
CA ASP A 388 -25.81 12.16 -28.31
C ASP A 388 -24.86 10.95 -28.53
N GLY A 389 -24.44 10.30 -27.44
CA GLY A 389 -23.62 9.10 -27.43
C GLY A 389 -22.11 9.36 -27.54
N LYS A 390 -21.67 10.62 -27.45
CA LYS A 390 -20.24 10.96 -27.45
C LYS A 390 -19.66 10.86 -26.05
N TYR A 391 -18.36 10.55 -25.97
CA TYR A 391 -17.66 10.41 -24.70
C TYR A 391 -16.74 11.61 -24.45
N TRP A 392 -16.68 12.01 -23.19
CA TRP A 392 -15.92 13.16 -22.72
C TRP A 392 -15.16 12.80 -21.46
N THR A 393 -13.90 13.20 -21.35
CA THR A 393 -13.17 13.16 -20.09
C THR A 393 -13.38 14.47 -19.34
N GLN A 394 -13.51 14.41 -18.02
CA GLN A 394 -13.43 15.56 -17.11
C GLN A 394 -12.42 15.26 -16.00
N ASP A 395 -11.32 16.02 -15.99
CA ASP A 395 -10.32 16.01 -14.93
C ASP A 395 -10.56 17.18 -14.00
N PHE A 396 -10.49 16.97 -12.69
CA PHE A 396 -10.65 18.03 -11.69
C PHE A 396 -9.97 17.66 -10.38
N ILE A 397 -9.67 18.67 -9.57
CA ILE A 397 -9.17 18.48 -8.21
C ILE A 397 -10.19 19.05 -7.23
N ILE A 398 -10.56 18.23 -6.25
CA ILE A 398 -11.35 18.62 -5.08
C ILE A 398 -10.38 19.00 -3.97
N ASN A 399 -10.58 20.17 -3.37
CA ASN A 399 -9.84 20.63 -2.20
C ASN A 399 -10.81 20.74 -1.02
N ARG A 400 -10.33 20.39 0.17
CA ARG A 400 -11.04 20.63 1.42
C ARG A 400 -10.29 21.64 2.27
N ASP A 401 -11.00 22.64 2.79
CA ASP A 401 -10.40 23.63 3.69
C ASP A 401 -9.95 22.98 5.02
N TRP A 402 -8.86 23.48 5.59
CA TRP A 402 -8.26 22.94 6.81
C TRP A 402 -9.04 23.27 8.09
N ASN A 403 -9.71 24.41 8.12
CA ASN A 403 -10.35 24.99 9.29
C ASN A 403 -11.87 24.80 9.28
N ILE A 404 -12.47 24.70 8.10
CA ILE A 404 -13.91 24.47 7.89
C ILE A 404 -14.14 23.28 6.96
N SER A 405 -15.28 22.61 7.05
CA SER A 405 -15.56 21.41 6.23
C SER A 405 -16.00 21.73 4.79
N ASP A 406 -15.63 22.90 4.27
CA ASP A 406 -16.01 23.34 2.93
C ASP A 406 -15.08 22.73 1.88
N VAL A 407 -15.63 22.52 0.68
CA VAL A 407 -14.92 21.94 -0.45
C VAL A 407 -15.05 22.83 -1.67
N TYR A 408 -14.01 22.88 -2.50
CA TYR A 408 -13.98 23.66 -3.73
C TYR A 408 -13.20 22.96 -4.85
N LEU A 409 -13.50 23.34 -6.09
CA LEU A 409 -12.92 22.78 -7.30
C LEU A 409 -11.80 23.65 -7.87
N ASN A 410 -10.76 23.02 -8.40
CA ASN A 410 -9.78 23.66 -9.27
C ASN A 410 -9.24 22.68 -10.34
N ASN A 411 -8.36 23.19 -11.22
CA ASN A 411 -7.70 22.42 -12.28
C ASN A 411 -8.66 21.60 -13.16
N CYS A 412 -9.78 22.22 -13.54
CA CYS A 412 -10.83 21.58 -14.32
C CYS A 412 -10.49 21.55 -15.81
N LYS A 413 -10.45 20.35 -16.40
CA LYS A 413 -10.17 20.13 -17.82
C LYS A 413 -11.23 19.22 -18.41
N ARG A 414 -11.58 19.45 -19.67
CA ARG A 414 -12.52 18.62 -20.41
C ARG A 414 -12.00 18.36 -21.82
N ASN A 415 -12.09 17.11 -22.29
CA ASN A 415 -11.68 16.73 -23.64
C ASN A 415 -12.66 15.70 -24.23
N GLU A 416 -12.92 15.75 -25.54
CA GLU A 416 -13.61 14.65 -26.24
C GLU A 416 -12.68 13.43 -26.31
N ILE A 417 -13.24 12.23 -26.17
CA ILE A 417 -12.51 10.96 -26.27
C ILE A 417 -13.30 9.96 -27.14
N ASP A 418 -12.61 9.27 -28.05
CA ASP A 418 -13.22 8.20 -28.85
C ASP A 418 -13.14 6.87 -28.10
N LEU A 419 -14.02 6.69 -27.11
CA LEU A 419 -14.00 5.52 -26.22
C LEU A 419 -14.73 4.29 -26.80
N ALA A 420 -15.77 4.49 -27.61
CA ALA A 420 -16.68 3.44 -28.05
C ALA A 420 -16.00 2.20 -28.66
N PRO A 421 -14.92 2.32 -29.46
CA PRO A 421 -14.24 1.15 -30.03
C PRO A 421 -13.55 0.26 -28.98
N TYR A 422 -13.24 0.82 -27.80
CA TYR A 422 -12.36 0.25 -26.79
C TYR A 422 -13.08 -0.27 -25.55
N ILE A 423 -14.42 -0.26 -25.54
CA ILE A 423 -15.22 -0.74 -24.41
C ILE A 423 -16.35 -1.68 -24.84
N ASN A 424 -16.86 -2.44 -23.88
CA ASN A 424 -18.10 -3.20 -23.92
C ASN A 424 -18.72 -3.26 -22.50
N SER A 425 -19.78 -4.04 -22.31
CA SER A 425 -20.48 -4.13 -21.01
C SER A 425 -19.67 -4.75 -19.86
N ASN A 426 -18.57 -5.44 -20.18
CA ASN A 426 -17.70 -6.13 -19.21
C ASN A 426 -16.34 -5.42 -19.06
N SER A 427 -16.17 -4.25 -19.69
CA SER A 427 -14.94 -3.48 -19.61
C SER A 427 -14.64 -3.00 -18.20
N VAL A 428 -13.35 -3.02 -17.85
CA VAL A 428 -12.80 -2.44 -16.62
C VAL A 428 -12.01 -1.20 -17.02
N ILE A 429 -12.29 -0.07 -16.38
CA ILE A 429 -11.54 1.17 -16.54
C ILE A 429 -10.89 1.48 -15.19
N TYR A 430 -9.59 1.73 -15.18
CA TYR A 430 -8.83 1.98 -13.96
C TYR A 430 -7.89 3.18 -14.11
N THR A 431 -8.11 4.21 -13.29
CA THR A 431 -7.20 5.37 -13.20
C THR A 431 -6.07 5.03 -12.24
N LEU A 432 -4.82 5.14 -12.70
CA LEU A 432 -3.68 4.88 -11.83
C LEU A 432 -3.55 6.02 -10.80
N PRO A 433 -3.43 5.71 -9.50
CA PRO A 433 -3.60 6.73 -8.48
C PRO A 433 -2.32 7.49 -8.09
N TYR A 434 -1.11 6.94 -8.32
CA TYR A 434 0.12 7.47 -7.73
C TYR A 434 1.25 7.66 -8.74
N GLY A 435 2.14 8.61 -8.43
CA GLY A 435 3.41 8.80 -9.15
C GLY A 435 3.26 9.45 -10.52
N GLU A 436 4.31 9.30 -11.33
CA GLU A 436 4.31 9.70 -12.75
C GLU A 436 3.27 8.88 -13.54
N GLU A 437 2.99 7.67 -13.05
CA GLU A 437 2.02 6.74 -13.60
C GLU A 437 0.57 7.20 -13.37
N SER A 438 0.34 8.19 -12.51
CA SER A 438 -1.00 8.74 -12.28
C SER A 438 -1.61 9.38 -13.53
N ASP A 439 -0.80 9.67 -14.54
CA ASP A 439 -1.27 10.14 -15.85
C ASP A 439 -1.99 9.06 -16.65
N TYR A 440 -1.87 7.79 -16.26
CA TYR A 440 -2.39 6.67 -17.04
C TYR A 440 -3.76 6.20 -16.58
N VAL A 441 -4.55 5.79 -17.57
CA VAL A 441 -5.80 5.07 -17.39
C VAL A 441 -5.72 3.79 -18.22
N LEU A 442 -5.92 2.65 -17.57
CA LEU A 442 -6.06 1.36 -18.23
C LEU A 442 -7.53 1.13 -18.57
N ILE A 443 -7.78 0.69 -19.80
CA ILE A 443 -9.12 0.41 -20.32
C ILE A 443 -9.08 -1.01 -20.89
N SER A 444 -9.96 -1.90 -20.44
CA SER A 444 -10.07 -3.24 -21.01
C SER A 444 -11.23 -3.39 -21.98
N LYS A 445 -11.07 -4.30 -22.93
CA LYS A 445 -12.16 -4.86 -23.74
C LYS A 445 -11.88 -6.34 -23.97
N ASP A 446 -12.66 -7.20 -23.34
CA ASP A 446 -12.41 -8.64 -23.35
C ASP A 446 -10.97 -8.90 -22.85
N LYS A 447 -10.11 -9.53 -23.65
CA LYS A 447 -8.71 -9.79 -23.33
C LYS A 447 -7.74 -8.66 -23.66
N GLU A 448 -8.19 -7.60 -24.33
CA GLU A 448 -7.32 -6.51 -24.77
C GLU A 448 -7.26 -5.41 -23.72
N LEU A 449 -6.06 -4.91 -23.44
CA LEU A 449 -5.81 -3.73 -22.62
C LEU A 449 -5.32 -2.57 -23.49
N TYR A 450 -5.86 -1.41 -23.20
CA TYR A 450 -5.49 -0.14 -23.81
C TYR A 450 -5.03 0.85 -22.74
N LEU A 451 -4.17 1.78 -23.15
CA LEU A 451 -3.63 2.84 -22.32
C LEU A 451 -4.10 4.19 -22.85
N TYR A 452 -4.60 5.03 -21.95
CA TYR A 452 -4.90 6.43 -22.20
C TYR A 452 -4.05 7.31 -21.28
N CYS A 453 -3.44 8.37 -21.83
CA CYS A 453 -2.62 9.32 -21.08
C CYS A 453 -3.39 10.63 -20.88
N ARG A 454 -3.82 10.90 -19.64
CA ARG A 454 -4.65 12.06 -19.26
C ARG A 454 -3.97 13.40 -19.55
N ASN A 455 -2.64 13.45 -19.43
CA ASN A 455 -1.83 14.64 -19.73
C ASN A 455 -1.47 14.79 -21.21
N SER A 456 -1.78 13.80 -22.06
CA SER A 456 -1.58 13.88 -23.51
C SER A 456 -2.83 13.38 -24.24
N PRO A 457 -4.01 13.99 -24.00
CA PRO A 457 -5.30 13.47 -24.46
C PRO A 457 -5.40 13.38 -25.99
N LYS A 458 -4.65 14.23 -26.71
CA LYS A 458 -4.58 14.26 -28.17
C LYS A 458 -3.95 13.01 -28.79
N ASP A 459 -3.17 12.25 -28.02
CA ASP A 459 -2.56 11.00 -28.49
C ASP A 459 -3.61 9.89 -28.63
N GLY A 460 -4.77 10.05 -27.98
CA GLY A 460 -5.86 9.09 -27.98
C GLY A 460 -5.54 7.81 -27.20
N ILE A 461 -6.42 6.82 -27.33
CA ILE A 461 -6.27 5.51 -26.70
C ILE A 461 -5.32 4.64 -27.54
N LYS A 462 -4.36 3.96 -26.90
CA LYS A 462 -3.36 3.10 -27.57
C LYS A 462 -3.47 1.65 -27.09
N PRO A 463 -3.28 0.65 -27.96
CA PRO A 463 -3.10 -0.74 -27.53
C PRO A 463 -1.93 -0.86 -26.57
N TYR A 464 -2.09 -1.65 -25.52
CA TYR A 464 -1.08 -1.80 -24.48
C TYR A 464 -0.65 -3.26 -24.31
N TYR A 465 -1.57 -4.18 -24.03
CA TYR A 465 -1.25 -5.59 -23.80
C TYR A 465 -2.43 -6.50 -24.17
N THR A 466 -2.15 -7.73 -24.61
CA THR A 466 -3.17 -8.74 -24.88
C THR A 466 -3.05 -9.88 -23.86
N CYS A 467 -4.09 -10.05 -23.05
CA CYS A 467 -4.16 -11.05 -21.99
C CYS A 467 -4.52 -12.45 -22.52
N SER A 468 -4.31 -13.49 -21.70
CA SER A 468 -4.65 -14.88 -22.04
C SER A 468 -6.14 -15.20 -21.84
N GLY A 469 -6.84 -14.41 -21.03
CA GLY A 469 -8.28 -14.46 -20.79
C GLY A 469 -8.90 -13.07 -20.78
N ASN A 470 -10.22 -12.97 -20.58
CA ASN A 470 -10.87 -11.67 -20.52
C ASN A 470 -10.52 -11.00 -19.19
N VAL A 471 -10.19 -9.72 -19.24
CA VAL A 471 -9.86 -8.92 -18.06
C VAL A 471 -11.13 -8.69 -17.24
N THR A 472 -11.07 -9.05 -15.96
CA THR A 472 -12.19 -8.89 -15.02
C THR A 472 -11.87 -7.95 -13.87
N ALA A 473 -10.58 -7.73 -13.57
CA ALA A 473 -10.15 -6.85 -12.48
C ALA A 473 -8.81 -6.20 -12.80
N ILE A 474 -8.64 -4.95 -12.36
CA ILE A 474 -7.40 -4.18 -12.48
C ILE A 474 -7.15 -3.49 -11.14
N ASN A 475 -5.89 -3.49 -10.68
CA ASN A 475 -5.50 -2.71 -9.51
C ASN A 475 -4.08 -2.16 -9.64
N ALA A 476 -3.87 -0.94 -9.15
CA ALA A 476 -2.55 -0.28 -9.12
C ALA A 476 -2.35 0.55 -7.84
N GLU A 477 -2.89 0.07 -6.71
CA GLU A 477 -3.02 0.82 -5.45
C GLU A 477 -1.77 0.71 -4.55
N LYS A 478 -0.59 1.11 -5.03
CA LYS A 478 0.60 1.19 -4.17
C LYS A 478 1.43 2.44 -4.48
N TYR A 479 1.71 3.22 -3.44
CA TYR A 479 2.53 4.43 -3.53
C TYR A 479 3.95 4.08 -3.99
N ARG A 480 4.43 4.75 -5.06
CA ARG A 480 5.73 4.50 -5.73
C ARG A 480 5.87 3.13 -6.40
N HIS A 481 4.85 2.27 -6.31
CA HIS A 481 4.78 1.11 -7.18
C HIS A 481 4.42 1.54 -8.56
N ARG A 482 5.11 0.96 -9.52
CA ARG A 482 4.89 1.28 -10.92
C ARG A 482 4.31 0.07 -11.62
N HIS A 483 3.49 -0.73 -10.93
CA HIS A 483 2.91 -1.95 -11.50
C HIS A 483 1.39 -1.94 -11.43
N ALA A 484 0.76 -2.63 -12.38
CA ALA A 484 -0.67 -2.91 -12.40
C ALA A 484 -0.90 -4.42 -12.40
N GLY A 485 -1.74 -4.90 -11.49
CA GLY A 485 -2.17 -6.29 -11.42
C GLY A 485 -3.45 -6.48 -12.22
N ILE A 486 -3.47 -7.48 -13.09
CA ILE A 486 -4.59 -7.77 -14.01
C ILE A 486 -5.12 -9.16 -13.73
N GLY A 487 -6.38 -9.24 -13.30
CA GLY A 487 -7.12 -10.48 -13.09
C GLY A 487 -7.94 -10.86 -14.33
N MET A 488 -8.01 -12.15 -14.62
CA MET A 488 -8.72 -12.70 -15.77
C MET A 488 -9.80 -13.73 -15.39
N ASP A 489 -10.79 -13.89 -16.28
CA ASP A 489 -11.90 -14.85 -16.11
C ASP A 489 -11.49 -16.33 -16.17
N ASN A 490 -10.32 -16.62 -16.75
CA ASN A 490 -9.73 -17.95 -16.84
C ASN A 490 -8.88 -18.35 -15.61
N GLY A 491 -8.82 -17.49 -14.59
CA GLY A 491 -8.08 -17.74 -13.35
C GLY A 491 -6.57 -17.51 -13.42
N GLN A 492 -6.10 -16.85 -14.46
CA GLN A 492 -4.73 -16.34 -14.55
C GLN A 492 -4.65 -14.92 -14.00
N PHE A 493 -3.48 -14.55 -13.47
CA PHE A 493 -3.16 -13.21 -13.01
C PHE A 493 -1.78 -12.79 -13.55
N ILE A 494 -1.65 -11.53 -13.93
CA ILE A 494 -0.38 -10.96 -14.40
C ILE A 494 -0.07 -9.62 -13.71
N ILE A 495 1.21 -9.30 -13.62
CA ILE A 495 1.72 -8.01 -13.17
C ILE A 495 2.35 -7.31 -14.38
N LEU A 496 1.87 -6.11 -14.68
CA LEU A 496 2.37 -5.28 -15.76
C LEU A 496 3.20 -4.11 -15.24
N ASN A 497 4.28 -3.79 -15.95
CA ASN A 497 5.12 -2.63 -15.70
C ASN A 497 4.50 -1.35 -16.25
N MET A 498 4.20 -0.41 -15.38
CA MET A 498 3.62 0.90 -15.69
C MET A 498 4.65 2.03 -15.67
N LYS A 499 5.91 1.76 -15.28
CA LYS A 499 6.99 2.75 -15.32
C LYS A 499 7.20 3.20 -16.76
N ASP A 500 6.86 4.46 -17.04
CA ASP A 500 6.88 5.02 -18.40
C ASP A 500 6.10 4.15 -19.41
N GLY A 501 4.94 3.62 -18.99
CA GLY A 501 4.18 2.60 -19.71
C GLY A 501 3.91 2.89 -21.19
N LYS A 502 3.79 4.16 -21.58
CA LYS A 502 3.58 4.55 -22.98
C LYS A 502 4.77 4.29 -23.91
N ASN A 503 5.98 4.12 -23.35
CA ASN A 503 7.23 3.95 -24.10
C ASN A 503 7.80 2.52 -24.00
N LEU A 504 7.13 1.60 -23.29
CA LEU A 504 7.59 0.23 -23.11
C LEU A 504 7.40 -0.63 -24.37
N THR A 505 8.39 -1.46 -24.66
CA THR A 505 8.27 -2.58 -25.60
C THR A 505 7.38 -3.68 -25.03
N ASN A 506 6.98 -4.66 -25.84
CA ASN A 506 6.14 -5.76 -25.35
C ASN A 506 6.83 -6.67 -24.33
N GLU A 507 8.15 -6.82 -24.43
CA GLU A 507 8.96 -7.63 -23.51
C GLU A 507 9.09 -6.96 -22.14
N GLU A 508 9.17 -5.63 -22.11
CA GLU A 508 9.31 -4.85 -20.86
C GLU A 508 8.00 -4.69 -20.07
N LYS A 509 6.85 -4.98 -20.70
CA LYS A 509 5.53 -4.81 -20.08
C LYS A 509 5.19 -5.89 -19.08
N LEU A 510 5.52 -7.15 -19.35
CA LEU A 510 5.16 -8.25 -18.47
C LEU A 510 6.26 -8.44 -17.42
N ILE A 511 5.91 -8.25 -16.15
CA ILE A 511 6.82 -8.47 -15.02
C ILE A 511 6.74 -9.92 -14.57
N TRP A 512 5.52 -10.38 -14.33
CA TRP A 512 5.27 -11.72 -13.80
C TRP A 512 3.88 -12.20 -14.21
N LYS A 513 3.72 -13.51 -14.30
CA LYS A 513 2.42 -14.17 -14.50
C LYS A 513 2.32 -15.38 -13.60
N THR A 514 1.10 -15.73 -13.20
CA THR A 514 0.82 -16.99 -12.52
C THR A 514 1.35 -18.19 -13.31
N PRO A 515 1.88 -19.23 -12.65
CA PRO A 515 2.23 -20.48 -13.32
C PRO A 515 1.05 -21.06 -14.11
N GLU A 516 1.32 -21.73 -15.23
CA GLU A 516 0.28 -22.17 -16.17
C GLU A 516 -0.66 -23.22 -15.56
N GLU A 517 -0.17 -23.99 -14.59
CA GLU A 517 -0.92 -24.97 -13.81
C GLU A 517 -1.78 -24.34 -12.69
N THR A 518 -1.53 -23.07 -12.34
CA THR A 518 -2.27 -22.37 -11.31
C THR A 518 -3.62 -21.93 -11.87
N ASN A 519 -4.71 -22.25 -11.18
CA ASN A 519 -6.05 -21.77 -11.53
C ASN A 519 -6.70 -21.15 -10.30
N LEU A 520 -6.85 -19.82 -10.31
CA LEU A 520 -7.42 -19.05 -9.21
C LEU A 520 -8.96 -18.97 -9.23
N GLY A 521 -9.61 -19.68 -10.16
CA GLY A 521 -11.04 -19.52 -10.44
C GLY A 521 -11.30 -18.27 -11.28
N LYS A 522 -12.56 -17.98 -11.63
CA LYS A 522 -12.89 -16.74 -12.33
C LYS A 522 -12.58 -15.56 -11.40
N ILE A 523 -11.52 -14.79 -11.69
CA ILE A 523 -11.12 -13.68 -10.83
C ILE A 523 -12.21 -12.60 -10.87
N VAL A 524 -12.61 -12.14 -9.69
CA VAL A 524 -13.65 -11.11 -9.52
C VAL A 524 -13.04 -9.80 -9.06
N ASP A 525 -12.02 -9.82 -8.19
CA ASP A 525 -11.33 -8.61 -7.76
C ASP A 525 -9.86 -8.86 -7.44
N VAL A 526 -9.07 -7.80 -7.52
CA VAL A 526 -7.64 -7.78 -7.27
C VAL A 526 -7.33 -6.57 -6.40
N ARG A 527 -6.50 -6.77 -5.36
CA ARG A 527 -6.00 -5.69 -4.51
C ARG A 527 -4.51 -5.86 -4.28
N PHE A 528 -3.74 -4.81 -4.54
CA PHE A 528 -2.38 -4.75 -4.01
C PHE A 528 -2.44 -4.61 -2.48
N LYS A 529 -1.79 -5.51 -1.74
CA LYS A 529 -1.70 -5.46 -0.28
C LYS A 529 -0.63 -4.45 0.10
N VAL A 530 -1.08 -3.30 0.56
CA VAL A 530 -0.20 -2.19 0.92
C VAL A 530 0.45 -2.46 2.29
N GLY A 531 -0.20 -3.22 3.17
CA GLY A 531 0.40 -3.59 4.46
C GLY A 531 0.07 -2.57 5.53
N SER A 532 0.88 -1.54 5.78
CA SER A 532 0.68 -0.66 6.93
C SER A 532 -0.08 0.64 6.61
N GLY A 533 -0.85 1.16 7.57
CA GLY A 533 -1.73 2.33 7.39
C GLY A 533 -1.04 3.65 7.08
N ASN A 534 0.29 3.74 7.26
CA ASN A 534 1.06 4.90 6.84
C ASN A 534 1.21 4.99 5.31
N GLU A 535 0.85 3.95 4.56
CA GLU A 535 0.99 3.93 3.09
C GLU A 535 -0.28 4.40 2.35
N TRP A 536 -1.46 4.32 2.99
CA TRP A 536 -2.62 5.14 2.58
C TRP A 536 -2.54 6.57 3.12
N SER A 537 -1.62 6.81 4.05
CA SER A 537 -1.24 8.13 4.53
C SER A 537 -0.24 8.75 3.55
N TRP A 538 -0.50 9.99 3.15
CA TRP A 538 0.38 10.82 2.36
C TRP A 538 1.65 11.26 3.12
N SER A 539 2.50 10.35 3.63
CA SER A 539 3.95 10.57 3.91
C SER A 539 4.55 9.52 4.85
N ASN A 540 5.63 8.84 4.43
CA ASN A 540 6.98 9.00 4.99
C ASN A 540 7.98 8.05 4.33
N ALA A 541 8.42 8.38 3.12
CA ALA A 541 9.68 7.89 2.58
C ALA A 541 10.69 9.04 2.59
N ASN A 542 11.09 9.42 3.80
CA ASN A 542 12.31 10.16 4.10
C ASN A 542 12.78 9.73 5.49
N LYS A 543 13.40 8.54 5.55
CA LYS A 543 14.34 8.13 6.60
C LYS A 543 15.10 6.85 6.22
N LYS A 544 15.88 6.93 5.14
CA LYS A 544 17.33 6.68 5.07
C LYS A 544 17.73 6.49 3.62
#